data_AF-A0A2D7JAV0-F1
#
_entry.id   AF-A0A2D7JAV0-F1
#
_cell.length_a   1.000
_cell.length_b   1.000
_cell.length_c   1.000
_cell.angle_alpha   90.00
_cell.angle_beta   90.00
_cell.angle_gamma   90.00
#
_symmetry.space_group_name_H-M   'P 1'
#
loop_
_entity.id
_entity.type
_entity.pdbx_description
1 polymer ?
#
loop_
_entity_poly.entity_id
_entity_poly.type
_entity_poly.pdbx_seq_one_letter_code
_entity_poly.pdbx_strand_id
1 'polypeptide(L)' 'MSKRDYYEVLGVDRAADEQDIKKAYRRIAMKYHPDRN' A
#
# COMPACT_ATOMS: atom_id res chain seq x y z
N MET A 1 3.00 -17.16 13.72
CA MET A 1 2.26 -16.06 13.05
C MET A 1 3.12 -15.54 11.93
N SER A 2 2.71 -15.69 10.66
CA SER A 2 3.49 -15.15 9.54
C SER A 2 3.54 -13.63 9.65
N LYS A 3 4.74 -13.07 9.56
CA LYS A 3 4.96 -11.63 9.51
C LYS A 3 4.19 -11.12 8.29
N ARG A 4 3.24 -10.19 8.48
CA ARG A 4 2.53 -9.59 7.35
C ARG A 4 3.55 -8.89 6.46
N ASP A 5 3.58 -9.26 5.18
CA ASP A 5 4.44 -8.58 4.22
C ASP A 5 3.78 -7.25 3.84
N TYR A 6 4.32 -6.15 4.37
CA TYR A 6 3.79 -4.81 4.11
C TYR A 6 3.94 -4.41 2.65
N TYR A 7 4.92 -4.96 1.93
CA TYR A 7 5.12 -4.69 0.51
C TYR A 7 4.03 -5.39 -0.31
N GLU A 8 3.66 -6.62 0.03
CA GLU A 8 2.52 -7.31 -0.59
C GLU A 8 1.19 -6.60 -0.29
N VAL A 9 0.98 -6.13 0.94
CA VAL A 9 -0.23 -5.38 1.32
C VAL A 9 -0.35 -4.07 0.51
N LEU A 10 0.76 -3.37 0.32
CA LEU A 10 0.79 -2.17 -0.51
C LEU A 10 0.82 -2.48 -2.02
N GLY A 11 1.06 -3.74 -2.40
CA GLY A 11 1.19 -4.17 -3.79
C GLY A 11 2.40 -3.56 -4.49
N VAL A 12 3.51 -3.41 -3.77
CA VAL A 12 4.79 -2.88 -4.27
C VAL A 12 5.89 -3.92 -4.13
N ASP A 13 6.95 -3.79 -4.94
CA ASP A 13 8.16 -4.60 -4.79
C ASP A 13 8.86 -4.29 -3.46
N ARG A 14 9.61 -5.25 -2.91
CA ARG A 14 10.50 -5.01 -1.76
C ARG A 14 11.64 -4.05 -2.07
N ALA A 15 12.01 -3.91 -3.34
CA ALA A 15 12.96 -2.94 -3.85
C ALA A 15 12.33 -1.58 -4.21
N ALA A 16 11.03 -1.38 -3.95
CA ALA A 16 10.34 -0.13 -4.27
C ALA A 16 10.93 1.05 -3.49
N ASP A 17 11.03 2.19 -4.16
CA ASP A 17 11.49 3.42 -3.55
C ASP A 17 10.40 4.09 -2.69
N GLU A 18 10.77 5.12 -1.95
CA GLU A 18 9.84 5.85 -1.09
C GLU A 18 8.69 6.50 -1.90
N GLN A 19 8.94 6.89 -3.16
CA GLN A 19 7.95 7.53 -4.01
C GLN A 19 6.87 6.53 -4.43
N ASP A 20 7.26 5.31 -4.77
CA ASP A 20 6.37 4.24 -5.20
C ASP A 20 5.53 3.72 -4.03
N ILE A 21 6.13 3.59 -2.84
CA ILE A 21 5.39 3.30 -1.60
C ILE A 21 4.32 4.37 -1.35
N LYS A 22 4.68 5.67 -1.46
CA LYS A 22 3.74 6.79 -1.27
C LYS A 22 2.63 6.79 -2.32
N LYS A 23 2.92 6.49 -3.59
CA LYS A 23 1.92 6.39 -4.66
C LYS A 23 0.95 5.23 -4.40
N ALA A 24 1.47 4.05 -4.06
CA ALA A 24 0.68 2.86 -3.77
C ALA A 24 -0.26 3.06 -2.58
N TYR A 25 0.26 3.65 -1.49
CA TYR A 25 -0.54 4.01 -0.32
C TYR A 25 -1.72 4.92 -0.68
N ARG A 26 -1.46 6.02 -1.41
CA ARG A 26 -2.54 6.96 -1.81
C ARG A 26 -3.65 6.28 -2.62
N ARG A 27 -3.28 5.37 -3.53
CA ARG A 27 -4.25 4.61 -4.34
C ARG A 27 -5.14 3.73 -3.49
N ILE A 28 -4.55 2.96 -2.56
CA ILE A 28 -5.29 2.04 -1.69
C ILE A 28 -6.12 2.82 -0.68
N ALA A 29 -5.57 3.88 -0.09
CA ALA A 29 -6.28 4.76 0.84
C ALA A 29 -7.53 5.39 0.20
N MET A 30 -7.44 5.83 -1.07
CA MET A 30 -8.60 6.35 -1.79
C MET A 30 -9.66 5.27 -2.09
N LYS A 31 -9.24 4.04 -2.38
CA LYS A 31 -10.14 2.92 -2.68
C LYS A 31 -10.93 2.46 -1.45
N TYR A 32 -10.29 2.45 -0.29
CA TYR A 32 -10.87 2.01 0.98
C TYR A 32 -11.20 3.19 1.90
N HIS A 33 -11.30 4.40 1.37
CA HIS A 33 -11.61 5.57 2.17
C HIS A 33 -13.03 5.41 2.74
N PRO A 34 -13.22 5.52 4.07
CA PRO A 34 -14.52 5.31 4.70
C PRO A 34 -15.57 6.32 4.19
N ASP A 35 -15.15 7.56 3.90
CA ASP A 35 -16.07 8.60 3.42
C ASP A 35 -16.43 8.49 1.92
N ARG A 36 -15.83 7.56 1.17
CA ARG A 36 -16.09 7.41 -0.29
C ARG A 36 -16.95 6.19 -0.65
N ASN A 37 -17.34 5.36 0.33
CA ASN A 37 -18.18 4.18 0.14
C ASN A 37 -19.43 4.24 1.01
#